data_AF-D6D2F9-F1
#
_entry.id   AF-D6D2F9-F1
#
_cell.length_a   1.000
_cell.length_b   1.000
_cell.length_c   1.000
_cell.angle_alpha   90.00
_cell.angle_beta   90.00
_cell.angle_gamma   90.00
#
_symmetry.space_group_name_H-M   'P 1'
#
loop_
_entity.id
_entity.type
_entity.pdbx_description
1 polymer ?
#
loop_
_entity_poly.entity_id
_entity_poly.type
_entity_poly.pdbx_seq_one_letter_code
_entity_poly.pdbx_strand_id
1 'polypeptide(L)' 'MNGKQLKNSILQWAIQGKLVPQDPNDEPASVLLEKIRTEKARLVKEGKLRRIRTSRLFLEVMTIPIMRSFSLLGR' A
#
# COMPACT_ATOMS: atom_id res chain seq x y z
N MET A 1 -3.13 -29.57 14.04
CA MET A 1 -3.29 -28.10 14.16
C MET A 1 -4.38 -27.81 15.17
N ASN A 2 -4.12 -26.92 16.13
CA ASN A 2 -5.12 -26.48 17.12
C ASN A 2 -6.08 -25.46 16.46
N GLY A 3 -7.37 -25.47 16.79
CA GLY A 3 -8.37 -24.52 16.26
C GLY A 3 -8.01 -23.04 16.47
N LYS A 4 -7.24 -22.71 17.53
CA LYS A 4 -6.71 -21.35 17.75
C LYS A 4 -5.69 -20.93 16.70
N GLN A 5 -4.86 -21.87 16.22
CA GLN A 5 -3.86 -21.59 15.19
C GLN A 5 -4.52 -21.30 13.85
N LEU A 6 -5.57 -22.06 13.49
CA LEU A 6 -6.35 -21.82 12.27
C LEU A 6 -6.98 -20.42 12.25
N LYS A 7 -7.62 -20.00 13.35
CA LYS A 7 -8.20 -18.66 13.47
C LYS A 7 -7.16 -17.56 13.28
N ASN A 8 -5.98 -17.72 13.88
CA ASN A 8 -4.89 -16.77 13.74
C ASN A 8 -4.39 -16.69 12.28
N SER A 9 -4.23 -17.82 11.60
CA SER A 9 -3.81 -17.87 10.19
C SER A 9 -4.82 -17.19 9.26
N ILE A 10 -6.12 -17.43 9.45
CA ILE A 10 -7.19 -16.80 8.67
C ILE A 10 -7.17 -15.27 8.88
N LEU A 11 -7.06 -14.81 10.13
CA LEU A 11 -7.00 -13.39 10.44
C LEU A 11 -5.78 -12.74 9.78
N GLN A 12 -4.63 -13.42 9.80
CA GLN A 12 -3.42 -12.93 9.16
C GLN A 12 -3.58 -12.82 7.64
N TRP A 13 -4.23 -13.79 6.99
CA TRP A 13 -4.52 -13.71 5.56
C TRP A 13 -5.53 -12.60 5.23
N ALA A 14 -6.51 -12.35 6.10
CA ALA A 14 -7.45 -11.24 5.97
C ALA A 14 -6.72 -9.89 5.97
N ILE A 15 -5.81 -9.69 6.94
CA ILE A 15 -5.00 -8.47 7.05
C ILE A 15 -4.09 -8.30 5.83
N GLN A 16 -3.55 -9.40 5.30
CA GLN A 16 -2.71 -9.37 4.09
C GLN A 16 -3.52 -9.22 2.78
N GLY A 17 -4.86 -9.23 2.84
CA GLY A 17 -5.72 -9.14 1.65
C GLY A 17 -5.75 -10.42 0.79
N LYS A 18 -5.31 -11.56 1.31
CA LYS A 18 -5.15 -12.83 0.57
C LYS A 18 -6.36 -13.75 0.58
N LEU A 19 -7.49 -13.30 1.13
CA LEU A 19 -8.71 -14.12 1.22
C LEU A 19 -9.47 -14.23 -0.11
N VAL A 20 -9.10 -13.42 -1.10
CA VAL A 20 -9.69 -13.42 -2.44
C VAL A 20 -8.58 -13.79 -3.44
N PRO A 21 -8.87 -14.63 -4.46
CA PRO A 21 -7.92 -14.93 -5.52
C PRO A 21 -7.34 -13.65 -6.12
N GLN A 22 -6.02 -13.59 -6.23
CA GLN A 22 -5.32 -12.47 -6.84
C GLN A 22 -5.02 -12.84 -8.30
N ASP A 23 -5.30 -11.94 -9.24
CA ASP A 23 -4.90 -12.16 -10.63
C ASP A 23 -3.43 -11.71 -10.78
N PRO A 24 -2.51 -12.58 -11.21
CA PRO A 24 -1.13 -12.18 -11.46
C PRO A 24 -0.96 -11.15 -12.58
N ASN A 25 -1.99 -10.96 -13.41
CA ASN A 25 -2.04 -9.93 -14.45
C ASN A 25 -2.61 -8.60 -13.97
N ASP A 26 -3.06 -8.50 -12.71
CA ASP A 26 -3.56 -7.25 -12.15
C ASP A 26 -2.47 -6.16 -12.21
N GLU A 27 -2.89 -4.96 -12.60
CA GLU A 27 -2.01 -3.80 -12.61
C GLU A 27 -1.45 -3.55 -11.20
N PRO A 28 -0.12 -3.47 -11.02
CA PRO A 28 0.43 -3.23 -9.70
C PRO A 28 -0.01 -1.86 -9.21
N ALA A 29 -0.31 -1.76 -7.92
CA ALA A 29 -0.81 -0.53 -7.29
C ALA A 29 0.11 0.69 -7.55
N SER A 30 1.40 0.47 -7.84
CA SER A 30 2.35 1.51 -8.23
C SER A 30 1.92 2.30 -9.46
N VAL A 31 1.33 1.66 -10.47
CA VAL A 31 0.91 2.35 -11.69
C VAL A 31 -0.32 3.20 -11.44
N LEU A 32 -1.27 2.70 -10.64
CA LEU A 32 -2.42 3.49 -10.19
C LEU A 32 -1.97 4.71 -9.36
N LEU A 33 -0.99 4.53 -8.47
CA LEU A 33 -0.43 5.62 -7.68
C LEU A 33 0.22 6.69 -8.55
N GLU A 34 0.91 6.30 -9.62
CA GLU A 34 1.50 7.25 -10.55
C GLU A 34 0.44 8.02 -11.33
N LYS A 35 -0.60 7.35 -11.85
CA LYS A 35 -1.77 7.99 -12.46
C LYS A 35 -2.41 9.01 -11.51
N ILE A 36 -2.57 8.67 -10.23
CA ILE A 36 -3.10 9.58 -9.20
C ILE A 36 -2.19 10.78 -8.99
N ARG A 37 -0.86 10.61 -8.99
CA ARG A 37 0.09 11.72 -8.84
C ARG A 37 0.01 12.69 -10.01
N THR A 38 0.01 12.17 -11.23
CA THR A 38 -0.11 12.98 -12.45
C THR A 38 -1.43 13.75 -12.46
N GLU A 39 -2.54 13.08 -12.15
CA GLU A 39 -3.86 13.70 -12.15
C GLU A 39 -4.01 14.74 -11.03
N LYS A 40 -3.48 14.46 -9.83
CA LYS A 40 -3.42 15.46 -8.75
C LYS A 40 -2.60 16.67 -9.15
N ALA A 41 -1.45 16.49 -9.82
CA ALA A 41 -0.64 17.61 -10.29
C ALA A 41 -1.39 18.47 -11.32
N ARG A 42 -2.14 17.84 -12.24
CA ARG A 42 -3.01 18.52 -13.20
C ARG A 42 -4.11 19.33 -12.49
N LEU A 43 -4.82 18.73 -11.54
CA LEU A 43 -5.91 19.38 -10.81
C LEU A 43 -5.43 20.53 -9.91
N VAL A 44 -4.22 20.44 -9.36
CA VAL A 44 -3.58 21.54 -8.62
C VAL A 44 -3.23 22.69 -9.58
N LYS A 45 -2.73 22.38 -10.78
CA LYS A 45 -2.44 23.40 -11.81
C LYS A 45 -3.72 24.10 -12.29
N GLU A 46 -4.83 23.37 -12.38
CA GLU A 46 -6.15 23.91 -12.73
C GLU A 46 -6.85 24.65 -11.59
N GLY A 47 -6.25 24.74 -10.40
CA GLY A 47 -6.84 25.42 -9.24
C GLY A 47 -8.04 24.71 -8.61
N LYS A 48 -8.45 23.55 -9.13
CA LYS A 48 -9.57 22.74 -8.63
C LYS A 48 -9.24 22.00 -7.34
N LEU A 49 -7.96 21.80 -7.05
CA LEU A 49 -7.49 21.14 -5.84
C LEU A 49 -6.42 22.01 -5.14
N ARG A 50 -6.63 22.31 -3.85
CA ARG A 50 -5.60 22.95 -3.03
C ARG A 50 -4.44 21.97 -2.82
N ARG A 51 -3.21 22.43 -3.00
CA ARG A 51 -2.01 21.61 -2.74
C ARG A 51 -1.90 21.30 -1.24
N ILE A 52 -2.40 20.15 -0.83
CA ILE A 52 -2.19 19.64 0.53
C ILE A 52 -0.78 19.05 0.61
N ARG A 53 0.04 19.50 1.56
CA ARG A 53 1.34 18.87 1.86
C ARG A 53 1.09 17.54 2.60
N THR A 54 0.50 16.58 1.92
CA THR A 54 0.33 15.20 2.43
C THR A 54 1.55 14.35 2.07
N SER A 55 2.75 14.94 2.04
CA SER A 55 3.99 14.19 1.84
C SER A 55 4.45 13.47 3.10
N ARG A 56 3.97 13.86 4.29
CA ARG A 56 4.49 13.34 5.56
C ARG A 56 3.82 12.03 6.02
N LEU A 57 2.49 11.93 5.94
CA LEU A 57 1.78 10.75 6.47
C LEU A 57 2.04 9.45 5.69
N PHE A 58 2.27 9.51 4.38
CA PHE A 58 2.44 8.30 3.56
C PHE A 58 3.87 7.75 3.61
N LEU A 59 4.88 8.63 3.77
CA LEU A 59 6.28 8.23 3.96
C LEU A 59 6.51 7.64 5.35
N GLU A 60 5.77 8.12 6.36
CA GLU A 60 5.90 7.65 7.74
C GLU A 60 5.48 6.18 7.90
N VAL A 61 4.45 5.74 7.16
CA VAL A 61 4.03 4.33 7.08
C VAL A 61 5.17 3.43 6.55
N MET A 62 5.98 3.92 5.60
CA MET A 62 7.15 3.20 5.09
C MET A 62 8.35 3.20 6.05
N THR A 63 8.38 4.11 7.04
CA THR A 63 9.44 4.17 8.06
C THR A 63 9.18 3.30 9.29
N ILE A 64 8.00 2.66 9.36
CA ILE A 64 7.66 1.72 10.44
C ILE A 64 8.65 0.55 10.40
N PRO A 65 9.20 0.12 11.56
CA PRO A 65 10.25 -0.91 11.64
C PRO A 65 9.90 -2.25 10.95
N ILE A 66 8.60 -2.57 10.83
CA ILE A 66 8.10 -3.77 10.14
C ILE A 66 8.47 -3.81 8.65
N MET A 67 8.50 -2.67 7.95
CA MET A 67 8.87 -2.61 6.52
C MET A 67 10.37 -2.44 6.28
N ARG A 68 11.15 -2.05 7.30
CA ARG A 68 12.60 -1.82 7.15
C ARG A 68 13.36 -3.13 6.92
N SER A 69 12.93 -4.22 7.56
CA SER A 69 13.52 -5.56 7.40
C SER A 69 13.38 -6.12 5.97
N PHE A 70 12.34 -5.74 5.23
CA PHE A 70 12.16 -6.17 3.84
C PHE A 70 13.10 -5.46 2.86
N SER A 71 13.54 -4.24 3.18
CA SER A 71 14.44 -3.46 2.30
C SER A 71 15.92 -3.79 2.46
N LEU A 72 16.30 -4.49 3.54
CA LEU A 72 17.69 -4.85 3.86
C LEU A 72 18.09 -6.25 3.37
N LEU A 73 17.15 -7.04 2.83
CA LEU A 73 17.41 -8.41 2.34
C LEU A 73 17.84 -8.45 0.86
N GLY A 74 18.04 -7.30 0.23
CA GLY A 74 18.34 -7.16 -1.20
C GLY A 74 19.57 -6.29 -1.51
N ARG A 75 20.52 -6.19 -0.59
CA ARG A 75 21.88 -5.68 -0.86
C ARG A 75 22.91 -6.71 -0.43
#